data_AF-K1SHH6-F1
#
_entry.id   AF-K1SHH6-F1
#
_cell.length_a   1.000
_cell.length_b   1.000
_cell.length_c   1.000
_cell.angle_alpha   90.00
_cell.angle_beta   90.00
_cell.angle_gamma   90.00
#
_symmetry.space_group_name_H-M   'P 1'
#
loop_
_entity.id
_entity.type
_entity.pdbx_description
1 polymer ?
#
loop_
_entity_poly.entity_id
_entity_poly.type
_entity_poly.pdbx_seq_one_letter_code
_entity_poly.pdbx_strand_id
1 'polypeptide(L)'
;MLLNEKEEQFDDPLTVQINKYADRCINNSCIDPNLYDKFDVKRGLRDRNTGKGVLTGLTEIGDVHSYETIDGKVVPVEGKLFYRGIDVEDIVHGFLKENRFGFEEVTYLLLFGELPSEKRLANFNKVLAEYRTLPPSFVRDIIMKATSRDMMNLLARSVLSLYSWDENPDDTSIPNVLRQSLSLIARVPLISVYGYQAHRHYHHGDNLYIINPDVNLSTAENILRLLRPDSSYTELEAKIL
;
A
#
# COMPACT_ATOMS: atom_id res chain seq x y z
N MET A 1 7.46 -32.55 -33.69
CA MET A 1 8.14 -31.31 -34.10
C MET A 1 7.83 -30.28 -33.02
N LEU A 2 8.68 -30.21 -32.00
CA LEU A 2 8.55 -29.27 -30.88
C LEU A 2 8.93 -27.90 -31.43
N LEU A 3 7.95 -26.99 -31.49
CA LEU A 3 8.24 -25.58 -31.71
C LEU A 3 8.79 -25.05 -30.38
N ASN A 4 10.07 -24.69 -30.39
CA ASN A 4 10.67 -23.81 -29.40
C ASN A 4 9.93 -22.47 -29.48
N GLU A 5 8.93 -22.30 -28.62
CA GLU A 5 8.55 -20.96 -28.19
C GLU A 5 9.70 -20.48 -27.31
N LYS A 6 10.55 -19.62 -27.88
CA LYS A 6 11.37 -18.75 -27.05
C LYS A 6 10.40 -17.99 -26.17
N GLU A 7 10.47 -18.21 -24.86
CA GLU A 7 9.95 -17.26 -23.89
C GLU A 7 10.55 -15.90 -24.25
N GLU A 8 9.77 -15.04 -24.89
CA GLU A 8 10.08 -13.62 -24.95
C GLU A 8 10.00 -13.15 -23.50
N GLN A 9 11.16 -13.12 -22.86
CA GLN A 9 11.36 -12.48 -21.57
C GLN A 9 11.05 -11.00 -21.78
N PHE A 10 9.78 -10.64 -21.58
CA PHE A 10 9.33 -9.26 -21.55
C PHE A 10 10.01 -8.63 -20.33
N ASP A 11 11.11 -7.93 -20.58
CA ASP A 11 11.83 -7.20 -19.54
C ASP A 11 10.88 -6.08 -19.10
N ASP A 12 10.22 -6.22 -17.95
CA ASP A 12 9.37 -5.17 -17.38
C ASP A 12 10.21 -3.87 -17.40
N PRO A 13 9.75 -2.80 -18.07
CA PRO A 13 10.53 -1.55 -18.16
C PRO A 13 10.90 -0.98 -16.80
N LEU A 14 10.22 -1.44 -15.73
CA LEU A 14 10.48 -1.08 -14.35
C LEU A 14 11.48 -2.01 -13.63
N THR A 15 11.88 -3.16 -14.19
CA THR A 15 12.76 -4.16 -13.53
C THR A 15 14.00 -3.52 -12.90
N VAL A 16 14.71 -2.66 -13.65
CA VAL A 16 15.91 -1.96 -13.14
C VAL A 16 15.58 -1.08 -11.93
N GLN A 17 14.42 -0.40 -11.97
CA GLN A 17 14.01 0.47 -10.89
C GLN A 17 13.51 -0.32 -9.67
N ILE A 18 12.80 -1.43 -9.88
CA ILE A 18 12.37 -2.36 -8.84
C ILE A 18 13.58 -2.94 -8.10
N ASN A 19 14.61 -3.38 -8.82
CA ASN A 19 15.83 -3.89 -8.19
C ASN A 19 16.51 -2.83 -7.32
N LYS A 20 16.60 -1.58 -7.79
CA LYS A 20 17.13 -0.47 -6.97
C LYS A 20 16.30 -0.21 -5.72
N TYR A 21 14.99 -0.40 -5.78
CA TYR A 21 14.12 -0.27 -4.62
C TYR A 21 14.25 -1.46 -3.67
N ALA A 22 14.39 -2.68 -4.19
CA ALA A 22 14.65 -3.87 -3.39
C ALA A 22 15.96 -3.74 -2.60
N ASP A 23 17.02 -3.24 -3.23
CA ASP A 23 18.29 -2.95 -2.55
C ASP A 23 18.10 -1.96 -1.38
N ARG A 24 17.23 -0.95 -1.53
CA ARG A 24 16.92 -0.02 -0.43
C ARG A 24 16.18 -0.71 0.71
N CYS A 25 15.18 -1.54 0.39
CA CYS A 25 14.46 -2.31 1.41
C CYS A 25 15.42 -3.18 2.22
N ILE A 26 16.34 -3.87 1.55
CA ILE A 26 17.35 -4.73 2.18
C ILE A 26 18.27 -3.89 3.08
N ASN A 27 18.79 -2.78 2.58
CA ASN A 27 19.76 -1.97 3.34
C ASN A 27 19.14 -1.24 4.54
N ASN A 28 17.85 -0.89 4.48
CA ASN A 28 17.20 -0.02 5.46
C ASN A 28 16.20 -0.76 6.37
N SER A 29 16.01 -2.07 6.23
CA SER A 29 15.05 -2.85 7.04
C SER A 29 15.65 -4.12 7.63
N CYS A 30 16.97 -4.14 7.86
CA CYS A 30 17.65 -5.25 8.53
C CYS A 30 17.68 -5.04 10.05
N ILE A 31 16.93 -5.88 10.78
CA ILE A 31 17.00 -5.92 12.25
C ILE A 31 18.08 -6.92 12.67
N ASP A 32 18.99 -6.49 13.55
CA ASP A 32 20.03 -7.38 14.11
C ASP A 32 19.38 -8.59 14.81
N PRO A 33 19.63 -9.82 14.35
CA PRO A 33 19.07 -11.03 14.95
C PRO A 33 19.35 -11.17 16.45
N ASN A 34 20.48 -10.63 16.94
CA ASN A 34 20.83 -10.70 18.37
C ASN A 34 19.84 -9.93 19.26
N LEU A 35 19.08 -8.99 18.69
CA LEU A 35 18.06 -8.25 19.44
C LEU A 35 16.90 -9.15 19.87
N TYR A 36 16.64 -10.25 19.15
CA TYR A 36 15.59 -11.20 19.54
C TYR A 36 15.91 -11.87 20.87
N ASP A 37 17.17 -12.27 21.06
CA ASP A 37 17.64 -12.86 22.32
C ASP A 37 17.71 -11.79 23.42
N LYS A 38 18.23 -10.60 23.09
CA LYS A 38 18.37 -9.48 24.04
C LYS A 38 17.04 -9.03 24.64
N PHE A 39 15.99 -8.95 23.82
CA PHE A 39 14.66 -8.50 24.25
C PHE A 39 13.71 -9.66 24.58
N ASP A 40 14.21 -10.90 24.60
CA ASP A 40 13.44 -12.11 24.94
C ASP A 40 12.16 -12.27 24.09
N VAL A 41 12.29 -12.05 22.78
CA VAL A 41 11.18 -12.08 21.81
C VAL A 41 10.61 -13.49 21.71
N LYS A 42 9.30 -13.63 21.96
CA LYS A 42 8.60 -14.92 22.05
C LYS A 42 7.94 -15.31 20.74
N ARG A 43 7.76 -16.62 20.52
CA ARG A 43 7.06 -17.15 19.33
C ARG A 43 5.53 -17.06 19.37
N GLY A 44 4.92 -16.63 20.47
CA GLY A 44 3.45 -16.62 20.63
C GLY A 44 2.95 -15.36 21.33
N LEU A 45 1.72 -14.93 21.04
CA LEU A 45 1.19 -13.58 21.34
C LEU A 45 0.90 -13.28 22.81
N ARG A 46 0.85 -14.31 23.67
CA ARG A 46 0.51 -14.15 25.09
C ARG A 46 1.42 -14.98 25.98
N ASP A 47 1.74 -14.42 27.13
CA ASP A 47 2.34 -15.14 28.23
C ASP A 47 1.33 -16.16 28.77
N ARG A 48 1.73 -17.42 28.85
CA ARG A 48 0.86 -18.55 29.21
C ARG A 48 0.36 -18.49 30.65
N ASN A 49 1.08 -17.81 31.54
CA ASN A 49 0.81 -17.81 32.98
C ASN A 49 0.03 -16.56 33.42
N THR A 50 0.25 -15.43 32.75
CA THR A 50 -0.33 -14.13 33.12
C THR A 50 -1.39 -13.62 32.14
N GLY A 51 -1.47 -14.20 30.93
CA GLY A 51 -2.39 -13.77 29.87
C GLY A 51 -2.05 -12.42 29.23
N LYS A 52 -0.97 -11.76 29.68
CA LYS A 52 -0.48 -10.50 29.11
C LYS A 52 0.06 -10.70 27.70
N GLY A 53 -0.04 -9.67 26.87
CA GLY A 53 0.67 -9.65 25.59
C GLY A 53 2.18 -9.74 25.83
N VAL A 54 2.87 -10.49 24.98
CA VAL A 54 4.33 -10.61 25.02
C VAL A 54 4.91 -10.05 23.73
N LEU A 55 6.18 -9.63 23.79
CA LEU A 55 6.91 -9.17 22.61
C LEU A 55 7.11 -10.35 21.66
N THR A 56 6.48 -10.31 20.47
CA THR A 56 6.55 -11.41 19.49
C THR A 56 7.27 -11.08 18.20
N GLY A 57 7.74 -9.85 18.06
CA GLY A 57 8.48 -9.40 16.90
C GLY A 57 9.09 -8.05 17.20
N LEU A 58 10.10 -7.73 16.41
CA LEU A 58 10.71 -6.40 16.37
C LEU A 58 10.31 -5.77 15.03
N THR A 59 9.97 -4.49 15.06
CA THR A 59 9.65 -3.73 13.85
C THR A 59 10.24 -2.34 13.99
N GLU A 60 10.73 -1.81 12.87
CA GLU A 60 11.15 -0.42 12.75
C GLU A 60 10.14 0.38 11.91
N ILE A 61 9.04 -0.23 11.47
CA ILE A 61 8.09 0.36 10.52
C ILE A 61 7.17 1.38 11.21
N GLY A 62 6.56 0.98 12.32
CA GLY A 62 5.62 1.79 13.06
C GLY A 62 5.67 1.53 14.55
N ASP A 63 5.55 2.58 15.35
CA ASP A 63 5.56 2.52 16.81
C ASP A 63 4.39 3.32 17.39
N VAL A 64 3.75 2.78 18.41
CA VAL A 64 2.60 3.40 19.09
C VAL A 64 2.95 3.59 20.55
N HIS A 65 3.17 4.84 20.93
CA HIS A 65 3.45 5.21 22.30
C HIS A 65 2.15 5.62 23.00
N SER A 66 1.68 4.81 23.95
CA SER A 66 0.42 5.03 24.66
C SER A 66 0.54 4.89 26.19
N TYR A 67 1.70 4.47 26.70
CA TYR A 67 1.95 4.29 28.12
C TYR A 67 3.41 4.59 28.47
N GLU A 68 3.64 5.15 29.65
CA GLU A 68 4.96 5.32 30.24
C GLU A 68 5.07 4.59 31.58
N THR A 69 6.29 4.27 32.02
CA THR A 69 6.53 3.72 33.36
C THR A 69 7.00 4.83 34.29
N ILE A 70 6.12 5.25 35.20
CA ILE A 70 6.38 6.28 36.22
C ILE A 70 6.35 5.59 37.59
N ASP A 71 7.45 5.67 38.34
CA ASP A 71 7.60 5.01 39.66
C ASP A 71 7.27 3.50 39.66
N GLY A 72 7.67 2.80 38.58
CA GLY A 72 7.43 1.36 38.42
C GLY A 72 5.97 1.00 38.10
N LYS A 73 5.10 1.99 37.87
CA LYS A 73 3.71 1.79 37.43
C LYS A 73 3.55 2.23 35.98
N VAL A 74 2.84 1.42 35.21
CA VAL A 74 2.47 1.75 33.83
C VAL A 74 1.28 2.73 33.88
N VAL A 75 1.46 3.92 33.31
CA VAL A 75 0.47 5.00 33.29
C VAL A 75 0.17 5.35 31.84
N PRO A 76 -1.11 5.48 31.43
CA PRO A 76 -1.45 5.90 30.08
C PRO A 76 -1.01 7.34 29.83
N VAL A 77 -0.51 7.61 28.62
CA VAL A 77 -0.10 8.94 28.16
C VAL A 77 -0.82 9.29 26.86
N GLU A 78 -0.67 10.53 26.41
CA GLU A 78 -1.17 10.96 25.11
C GLU A 78 -0.58 10.08 24.00
N GLY A 79 -1.45 9.56 23.14
CA GLY A 79 -1.06 8.59 22.12
C GLY A 79 -0.23 9.24 21.03
N LYS A 80 0.99 8.73 20.79
CA LYS A 80 1.80 9.10 19.63
C LYS A 80 1.96 7.93 18.68
N LEU A 81 1.95 8.23 17.37
CA LEU A 81 2.22 7.28 16.30
C LEU A 81 3.47 7.74 15.55
N PHE A 82 4.43 6.83 15.41
CA PHE A 82 5.66 7.08 14.68
C PHE A 82 5.73 6.15 13.46
N TYR A 83 6.11 6.69 12.31
CA TYR A 83 6.47 5.92 11.12
C TYR A 83 7.96 6.04 10.87
N ARG A 84 8.66 4.89 10.87
CA ARG A 84 10.13 4.84 10.73
C ARG A 84 10.85 5.80 11.69
N GLY A 85 10.34 5.91 12.92
CA GLY A 85 10.88 6.78 13.97
C GLY A 85 10.53 8.27 13.86
N ILE A 86 9.71 8.68 12.88
CA ILE A 86 9.24 10.06 12.71
C ILE A 86 7.81 10.17 13.22
N ASP A 87 7.50 11.18 14.03
CA ASP A 87 6.14 11.45 14.51
C ASP A 87 5.24 11.73 13.30
N VAL A 88 4.08 11.07 13.22
CA VAL A 88 3.14 11.26 12.11
C VAL A 88 2.67 12.71 12.01
N GLU A 89 2.57 13.42 13.14
CA GLU A 89 2.26 14.85 13.12
C GLU A 89 3.34 15.65 12.38
N ASP A 90 4.62 15.34 12.59
CA ASP A 90 5.73 16.02 11.91
C ASP A 90 5.72 15.74 10.40
N ILE A 91 5.39 14.50 10.01
CA ILE A 91 5.23 14.12 8.59
C ILE A 91 4.11 14.95 7.95
N VAL A 92 2.96 15.03 8.61
CA VAL A 92 1.79 15.80 8.15
C VAL A 92 2.12 17.28 8.01
N HIS A 93 2.76 17.87 9.02
CA HIS A 93 3.19 19.26 8.96
C HIS A 93 4.18 19.52 7.81
N GLY A 94 5.08 18.58 7.53
CA GLY A 94 6.05 18.66 6.44
C GLY A 94 5.39 18.83 5.07
N PHE A 95 4.57 17.86 4.66
CA PHE A 95 3.95 17.92 3.33
C PHE A 95 2.88 19.01 3.22
N LEU A 96 2.17 19.37 4.30
CA LEU A 96 1.22 20.48 4.28
C LEU A 96 1.90 21.83 4.10
N LYS A 97 3.03 22.06 4.79
CA LYS A 97 3.82 23.30 4.67
C LYS A 97 4.34 23.52 3.25
N GLU A 98 4.69 22.43 2.57
CA GLU A 98 5.21 22.45 1.20
C GLU A 98 4.11 22.32 0.12
N ASN A 99 2.84 22.29 0.53
CA ASN A 99 1.69 22.15 -0.35
C ASN A 99 1.72 20.87 -1.22
N ARG A 100 2.14 19.74 -0.63
CA ARG A 100 2.27 18.44 -1.29
C ARG A 100 1.21 17.44 -0.78
N PHE A 101 0.95 16.41 -1.57
CA PHE A 101 0.20 15.23 -1.14
C PHE A 101 1.11 14.29 -0.33
N GLY A 102 0.58 13.73 0.76
CA GLY A 102 1.36 12.93 1.70
C GLY A 102 1.43 11.43 1.38
N PHE A 103 0.43 10.88 0.67
CA PHE A 103 0.28 9.42 0.53
C PHE A 103 1.50 8.74 -0.11
N GLU A 104 1.97 9.22 -1.26
CA GLU A 104 3.11 8.63 -1.96
C GLU A 104 4.43 8.79 -1.18
N GLU A 105 4.62 9.92 -0.50
CA GLU A 105 5.80 10.17 0.33
C GLU A 105 5.82 9.25 1.57
N VAL A 106 4.68 9.13 2.26
CA VAL A 106 4.53 8.23 3.42
C VAL A 106 4.71 6.77 2.99
N THR A 107 4.14 6.38 1.85
CA THR A 107 4.34 5.04 1.27
C THR A 107 5.81 4.78 1.00
N TYR A 108 6.52 5.76 0.41
CA TYR A 108 7.96 5.66 0.17
C TYR A 108 8.73 5.48 1.49
N LEU A 109 8.44 6.31 2.50
CA LEU A 109 9.06 6.21 3.83
C LEU A 109 8.85 4.82 4.43
N LEU A 110 7.61 4.33 4.44
CA LEU A 110 7.28 3.04 5.05
C LEU A 110 7.99 1.87 4.35
N LEU A 111 8.03 1.87 3.02
CA LEU A 111 8.68 0.81 2.24
C LEU A 111 10.21 0.85 2.33
N PHE A 112 10.80 2.04 2.30
CA PHE A 112 12.25 2.20 2.11
C PHE A 112 13.00 2.68 3.36
N GLY A 113 12.30 3.03 4.45
CA GLY A 113 12.93 3.43 5.71
C GLY A 113 13.60 4.80 5.71
N GLU A 114 13.44 5.59 4.64
CA GLU A 114 14.02 6.93 4.50
C GLU A 114 13.06 7.86 3.73
N LEU A 115 13.13 9.16 4.01
CA LEU A 115 12.37 10.15 3.24
C LEU A 115 12.95 10.28 1.81
N PRO A 116 12.09 10.38 0.78
CA PRO A 116 12.56 10.57 -0.58
C PRO A 116 13.09 11.99 -0.79
N SER A 117 14.09 12.14 -1.67
CA SER A 117 14.33 13.45 -2.29
C SER A 117 13.28 13.73 -3.35
N GLU A 118 13.12 14.99 -3.76
CA GLU A 118 12.17 15.40 -4.80
C GLU A 118 12.26 14.54 -6.07
N LYS A 119 13.48 14.31 -6.57
CA LYS A 119 13.72 13.45 -7.75
C LYS A 119 13.31 11.99 -7.51
N ARG A 120 13.55 11.46 -6.31
CA ARG A 120 13.15 10.09 -5.96
C ARG A 120 11.64 9.97 -5.85
N LEU A 121 10.98 10.93 -5.22
CA LEU A 121 9.53 10.98 -5.11
C LEU A 121 8.88 11.08 -6.50
N ALA A 122 9.36 11.98 -7.36
CA ALA A 122 8.86 12.11 -8.72
C ALA A 122 9.00 10.80 -9.52
N ASN A 123 10.11 10.09 -9.39
CA ASN A 123 10.29 8.77 -10.01
C ASN A 123 9.38 7.71 -9.40
N PHE A 124 9.18 7.72 -8.08
CA PHE A 124 8.29 6.80 -7.39
C PHE A 124 6.84 6.98 -7.84
N ASN A 125 6.38 8.22 -7.99
CA ASN A 125 5.04 8.54 -8.48
C ASN A 125 4.82 8.01 -9.90
N LYS A 126 5.83 8.10 -10.78
CA LYS A 126 5.76 7.51 -12.13
C LYS A 126 5.62 5.98 -12.06
N VAL A 127 6.40 5.32 -11.22
CA VAL A 127 6.31 3.87 -11.03
C VAL A 127 4.91 3.47 -10.56
N LEU A 128 4.34 4.19 -9.57
CA LEU A 128 2.97 3.93 -9.14
C LEU A 128 1.96 4.18 -10.25
N ALA A 129 2.12 5.26 -11.04
CA ALA A 129 1.24 5.58 -12.16
C ALA A 129 1.21 4.48 -13.23
N GLU A 130 2.36 3.89 -13.57
CA GLU A 130 2.43 2.73 -14.50
C GLU A 130 1.62 1.54 -13.98
N TYR A 131 1.61 1.30 -12.67
CA TYR A 131 0.81 0.24 -12.07
C TYR A 131 -0.67 0.57 -11.88
N ARG A 132 -1.12 1.83 -12.09
CA ARG A 132 -2.54 2.24 -12.03
C ARG A 132 -3.33 1.78 -13.27
N THR A 133 -3.08 0.58 -13.73
CA THR A 133 -3.84 -0.08 -14.79
C THR A 133 -4.27 -1.47 -14.29
N LEU A 134 -5.55 -1.76 -14.42
CA LEU A 134 -6.08 -3.10 -14.16
C LEU A 134 -5.96 -3.95 -15.42
N PRO A 135 -5.81 -5.29 -15.30
CA PRO A 135 -5.74 -6.17 -16.45
C PRO A 135 -6.94 -5.99 -17.40
N PRO A 136 -6.77 -6.25 -18.71
CA PRO A 136 -7.85 -6.16 -19.67
C PRO A 136 -9.06 -6.98 -19.22
N SER A 137 -10.26 -6.40 -19.35
CA SER A 137 -11.52 -7.01 -18.92
C SER A 137 -11.70 -7.25 -17.41
N PHE A 138 -10.72 -6.97 -16.55
CA PHE A 138 -10.81 -7.24 -15.10
C PHE A 138 -12.03 -6.56 -14.46
N VAL A 139 -12.29 -5.29 -14.82
CA VAL A 139 -13.46 -4.54 -14.32
C VAL A 139 -14.77 -5.24 -14.72
N ARG A 140 -14.89 -5.63 -15.98
CA ARG A 140 -16.10 -6.33 -16.47
C ARG A 140 -16.27 -7.69 -15.78
N ASP A 141 -15.21 -8.49 -15.76
CA ASP A 141 -15.30 -9.91 -15.44
C ASP A 141 -15.25 -10.20 -13.93
N ILE A 142 -14.47 -9.42 -13.17
CA ILE A 142 -14.28 -9.63 -11.73
C ILE A 142 -15.11 -8.66 -10.89
N ILE A 143 -15.19 -7.39 -11.30
CA ILE A 143 -15.90 -6.37 -10.52
C ILE A 143 -17.40 -6.41 -10.81
N MET A 144 -17.79 -6.32 -12.10
CA MET A 144 -19.19 -6.11 -12.47
C MET A 144 -20.04 -7.39 -12.57
N LYS A 145 -19.47 -8.49 -13.09
CA LYS A 145 -20.23 -9.70 -13.45
C LYS A 145 -20.99 -10.36 -12.29
N ALA A 146 -20.40 -10.36 -11.10
CA ALA A 146 -20.98 -10.94 -9.89
C ALA A 146 -20.72 -10.02 -8.69
N THR A 147 -21.23 -8.79 -8.79
CA THR A 147 -21.00 -7.73 -7.79
C THR A 147 -21.55 -8.15 -6.42
N SER A 148 -20.65 -8.29 -5.44
CA SER A 148 -21.02 -8.61 -4.06
C SER A 148 -21.82 -7.47 -3.41
N ARG A 149 -22.75 -7.80 -2.51
CA ARG A 149 -23.39 -6.82 -1.62
C ARG A 149 -22.43 -6.29 -0.56
N ASP A 150 -21.45 -7.11 -0.17
CA ASP A 150 -20.40 -6.73 0.76
C ASP A 150 -19.17 -6.24 -0.02
N MET A 151 -18.75 -5.00 0.25
CA MET A 151 -17.61 -4.37 -0.43
C MET A 151 -16.27 -4.96 -0.04
N MET A 152 -16.10 -5.41 1.20
CA MET A 152 -14.85 -6.05 1.61
C MET A 152 -14.68 -7.40 0.93
N ASN A 153 -15.76 -8.17 0.75
CA ASN A 153 -15.74 -9.41 -0.02
C ASN A 153 -15.43 -9.16 -1.51
N LEU A 154 -15.92 -8.06 -2.09
CA LEU A 154 -15.54 -7.67 -3.46
C LEU A 154 -14.04 -7.37 -3.53
N LEU A 155 -13.54 -6.52 -2.64
CA LEU A 155 -12.12 -6.14 -2.59
C LEU A 155 -11.21 -7.35 -2.42
N ALA A 156 -11.49 -8.21 -1.43
CA ALA A 156 -10.70 -9.40 -1.15
C ALA A 156 -10.68 -10.36 -2.34
N ARG A 157 -11.85 -10.61 -2.97
CA ARG A 157 -11.93 -11.43 -4.19
C ARG A 157 -11.14 -10.81 -5.33
N SER A 158 -11.23 -9.50 -5.53
CA SER A 158 -10.50 -8.81 -6.59
C SER A 158 -8.99 -8.90 -6.39
N VAL A 159 -8.49 -8.66 -5.17
CA VAL A 159 -7.05 -8.84 -4.85
C VAL A 159 -6.61 -10.28 -5.11
N LEU A 160 -7.37 -11.27 -4.64
CA LEU A 160 -7.05 -12.68 -4.92
C LEU A 160 -7.07 -13.00 -6.41
N SER A 161 -8.01 -12.42 -7.16
CA SER A 161 -8.14 -12.66 -8.60
C SER A 161 -6.93 -12.13 -9.38
N LEU A 162 -6.28 -11.06 -8.92
CA LEU A 162 -5.07 -10.52 -9.57
C LEU A 162 -3.94 -11.56 -9.69
N TYR A 163 -3.94 -12.60 -8.84
CA TYR A 163 -3.03 -13.75 -8.94
C TYR A 163 -2.99 -14.34 -10.36
N SER A 164 -4.15 -14.45 -11.03
CA SER A 164 -4.24 -15.04 -12.37
C SER A 164 -3.65 -14.16 -13.49
N TRP A 165 -3.32 -12.91 -13.21
CA TRP A 165 -2.68 -11.97 -14.15
C TRP A 165 -1.26 -11.58 -13.74
N ASP A 166 -0.74 -12.20 -12.68
CA ASP A 166 0.65 -12.00 -12.27
C ASP A 166 1.53 -13.07 -12.93
N GLU A 167 2.64 -12.65 -13.55
CA GLU A 167 3.56 -13.56 -14.25
C GLU A 167 4.36 -14.44 -13.28
N ASN A 168 4.62 -13.96 -12.07
CA ASN A 168 5.41 -14.64 -11.05
C ASN A 168 4.69 -14.60 -9.70
N PRO A 169 3.49 -15.20 -9.58
CA PRO A 169 2.63 -14.99 -8.42
C PRO A 169 3.19 -15.63 -7.14
N ASP A 170 3.89 -16.76 -7.28
CA ASP A 170 4.44 -17.53 -6.16
C ASP A 170 5.93 -17.21 -5.88
N ASP A 171 6.57 -16.33 -6.66
CA ASP A 171 7.96 -15.93 -6.40
C ASP A 171 8.04 -15.01 -5.18
N THR A 172 8.77 -15.46 -4.17
CA THR A 172 8.96 -14.76 -2.88
C THR A 172 10.26 -13.97 -2.81
N SER A 173 10.97 -13.81 -3.93
CA SER A 173 12.13 -12.91 -4.02
C SER A 173 11.74 -11.48 -3.63
N ILE A 174 12.63 -10.77 -2.93
CA ILE A 174 12.36 -9.39 -2.48
C ILE A 174 11.97 -8.46 -3.65
N PRO A 175 12.66 -8.49 -4.82
CA PRO A 175 12.24 -7.68 -5.96
C PRO A 175 10.82 -8.00 -6.44
N ASN A 176 10.43 -9.27 -6.54
CA ASN A 176 9.10 -9.64 -7.00
C ASN A 176 8.01 -9.29 -5.98
N VAL A 177 8.22 -9.57 -4.69
CA VAL A 177 7.28 -9.19 -3.62
C VAL A 177 7.10 -7.68 -3.56
N LEU A 178 8.17 -6.91 -3.77
CA LEU A 178 8.10 -5.45 -3.85
C LEU A 178 7.31 -4.99 -5.08
N ARG A 179 7.56 -5.56 -6.26
CA ARG A 179 6.77 -5.31 -7.49
C ARG A 179 5.28 -5.56 -7.26
N GLN A 180 4.94 -6.71 -6.67
CA GLN A 180 3.56 -7.08 -6.31
C GLN A 180 2.95 -6.07 -5.33
N SER A 181 3.71 -5.66 -4.32
CA SER A 181 3.27 -4.67 -3.32
C SER A 181 2.97 -3.31 -3.95
N LEU A 182 3.86 -2.81 -4.82
CA LEU A 182 3.64 -1.54 -5.54
C LEU A 182 2.45 -1.62 -6.50
N SER A 183 2.29 -2.76 -7.18
CA SER A 183 1.14 -3.05 -8.02
C SER A 183 -0.17 -3.00 -7.23
N LEU A 184 -0.21 -3.62 -6.04
CA LEU A 184 -1.38 -3.59 -5.16
C LEU A 184 -1.66 -2.18 -4.62
N ILE A 185 -0.64 -1.46 -4.14
CA ILE A 185 -0.78 -0.08 -3.67
C ILE A 185 -1.41 0.81 -4.76
N ALA A 186 -1.00 0.64 -6.02
CA ALA A 186 -1.56 1.40 -7.14
C ALA A 186 -2.96 0.95 -7.55
N ARG A 187 -3.27 -0.36 -7.51
CA ARG A 187 -4.52 -0.93 -8.06
C ARG A 187 -5.68 -0.99 -7.07
N VAL A 188 -5.41 -1.19 -5.78
CA VAL A 188 -6.47 -1.30 -4.76
C VAL A 188 -7.37 -0.05 -4.71
N PRO A 189 -6.87 1.19 -4.83
CA PRO A 189 -7.71 2.37 -4.96
C PRO A 189 -8.70 2.29 -6.14
N LEU A 190 -8.23 1.87 -7.31
CA LEU A 190 -9.08 1.70 -8.51
C LEU A 190 -10.15 0.63 -8.27
N ILE A 191 -9.76 -0.52 -7.73
CA ILE A 191 -10.70 -1.62 -7.42
C ILE A 191 -11.75 -1.14 -6.42
N SER A 192 -11.37 -0.35 -5.43
CA SER A 192 -12.28 0.19 -4.42
C SER A 192 -13.34 1.10 -5.04
N VAL A 193 -12.91 2.03 -5.89
CA VAL A 193 -13.85 2.96 -6.55
C VAL A 193 -14.73 2.23 -7.56
N TYR A 194 -14.18 1.39 -8.43
CA TYR A 194 -15.00 0.62 -9.38
C TYR A 194 -15.93 -0.37 -8.70
N GLY A 195 -15.48 -0.99 -7.60
CA GLY A 195 -16.31 -1.85 -6.75
C GLY A 195 -17.48 -1.09 -6.15
N TYR A 196 -17.23 0.11 -5.64
CA TYR A 196 -18.28 1.01 -5.14
C TYR A 196 -19.27 1.40 -6.24
N GLN A 197 -18.80 1.80 -7.42
CA GLN A 197 -19.66 2.16 -8.56
C GLN A 197 -20.55 0.98 -8.99
N ALA A 198 -19.97 -0.22 -9.09
CA ALA A 198 -20.73 -1.44 -9.37
C ALA A 198 -21.76 -1.73 -8.27
N HIS A 199 -21.38 -1.57 -7.00
CA HIS A 199 -22.29 -1.79 -5.87
C HIS A 199 -23.50 -0.85 -5.91
N ARG A 200 -23.25 0.46 -6.12
CA ARG A 200 -24.31 1.47 -6.26
C ARG A 200 -25.24 1.14 -7.42
N HIS A 201 -24.69 0.76 -8.56
CA HIS A 201 -25.49 0.41 -9.73
C HIS A 201 -26.36 -0.84 -9.50
N TYR A 202 -25.74 -1.97 -9.14
CA TYR A 202 -26.43 -3.26 -9.10
C TYR A 202 -27.31 -3.48 -7.85
N HIS A 203 -27.03 -2.79 -6.74
CA HIS A 203 -27.77 -2.96 -5.48
C HIS A 203 -28.62 -1.75 -5.07
N HIS A 204 -28.37 -0.56 -5.65
CA HIS A 204 -29.12 0.67 -5.33
C HIS A 204 -29.78 1.34 -6.54
N GLY A 205 -29.53 0.87 -7.76
CA GLY A 205 -30.18 1.38 -8.97
C GLY A 205 -29.61 2.69 -9.51
N ASP A 206 -28.45 3.11 -9.02
CA ASP A 206 -27.75 4.30 -9.53
C ASP A 206 -27.18 4.06 -10.93
N ASN A 207 -26.79 5.15 -11.61
CA ASN A 207 -26.04 5.05 -12.87
C ASN A 207 -24.62 4.52 -12.62
N LEU A 208 -24.11 3.73 -13.57
CA LEU A 208 -22.74 3.23 -13.55
C LEU A 208 -21.80 4.15 -14.33
N TYR A 209 -20.72 4.58 -13.68
CA TYR A 209 -19.65 5.36 -14.31
C TYR A 209 -18.32 4.64 -14.13
N ILE A 210 -17.63 4.37 -15.23
CA ILE A 210 -16.27 3.81 -15.24
C ILE A 210 -15.38 4.83 -15.94
N ILE A 211 -14.59 5.54 -15.14
CA ILE A 211 -13.68 6.59 -15.59
C ILE A 211 -12.26 6.01 -15.52
N ASN A 212 -11.38 6.36 -16.45
CA ASN A 212 -9.99 5.91 -16.38
C ASN A 212 -9.16 6.82 -15.45
N PRO A 213 -8.19 6.26 -14.71
CA PRO A 213 -7.28 7.04 -13.90
C PRO A 213 -6.41 7.95 -14.79
N ASP A 214 -5.94 9.05 -14.24
CA ASP A 214 -4.98 9.92 -14.88
C ASP A 214 -3.58 9.67 -14.28
N VAL A 215 -2.62 9.38 -15.15
CA VAL A 215 -1.23 9.09 -14.79
C VAL A 215 -0.50 10.28 -14.17
N ASN A 216 -1.00 11.50 -14.39
CA ASN A 216 -0.40 12.72 -13.86
C ASN A 216 -0.94 13.11 -12.48
N LEU A 217 -2.01 12.48 -12.02
CA LEU A 217 -2.64 12.77 -10.74
C LEU A 217 -2.08 11.88 -9.62
N SER A 218 -2.12 12.36 -8.38
CA SER A 218 -1.84 11.56 -7.18
C SER A 218 -2.89 10.47 -6.97
N THR A 219 -2.64 9.60 -6.00
CA THR A 219 -3.58 8.54 -5.59
C THR A 219 -4.88 9.14 -5.06
N ALA A 220 -4.80 10.18 -4.22
CA ALA A 220 -5.95 10.87 -3.66
C ALA A 220 -6.80 11.53 -4.75
N GLU A 221 -6.17 12.26 -5.66
CA GLU A 221 -6.83 12.89 -6.79
C GLU A 221 -7.49 11.86 -7.72
N ASN A 222 -6.81 10.74 -7.97
CA ASN A 222 -7.41 9.65 -8.75
C ASN A 222 -8.63 9.05 -8.06
N ILE A 223 -8.61 8.81 -6.75
CA ILE A 223 -9.79 8.31 -6.03
C ILE A 223 -10.98 9.25 -6.22
N LEU A 224 -10.79 10.56 -6.01
CA LEU A 224 -11.86 11.56 -6.15
C LEU A 224 -12.38 11.66 -7.59
N ARG A 225 -11.47 11.71 -8.57
CA ARG A 225 -11.78 11.71 -10.01
C ARG A 225 -12.66 10.53 -10.39
N LEU A 226 -12.28 9.33 -9.97
CA LEU A 226 -12.94 8.08 -10.34
C LEU A 226 -14.31 7.91 -9.66
N LEU A 227 -14.48 8.52 -8.48
CA LEU A 227 -15.69 8.40 -7.68
C LEU A 227 -16.85 9.24 -8.23
N ARG A 228 -16.55 10.30 -8.99
CA ARG A 228 -17.52 11.33 -9.36
C ARG A 228 -17.82 11.34 -10.87
N PRO A 229 -19.09 11.43 -11.30
CA PRO A 229 -19.47 11.38 -12.72
C PRO A 229 -18.80 12.46 -13.58
N ASP A 230 -18.56 13.63 -13.00
CA ASP A 230 -17.94 14.80 -13.64
C ASP A 230 -16.43 14.90 -13.37
N SER A 231 -15.85 13.93 -12.64
CA SER A 231 -14.44 13.92 -12.25
C SER A 231 -13.98 15.14 -11.43
N SER A 232 -14.91 15.96 -10.92
CA SER A 232 -14.56 17.23 -10.29
C SER A 232 -14.20 17.04 -8.81
N TYR A 233 -13.22 17.79 -8.34
CA TYR A 233 -12.88 17.88 -6.92
C TYR A 233 -12.13 19.17 -6.65
N THR A 234 -12.18 19.60 -5.39
CA THR A 234 -11.42 20.76 -4.92
C THR A 234 -10.03 20.32 -4.46
N GLU A 235 -9.09 21.26 -4.47
CA GLU A 235 -7.75 21.03 -3.91
C GLU A 235 -7.81 20.62 -2.43
N LEU A 236 -8.76 21.18 -1.66
CA LEU A 236 -8.94 20.84 -0.26
C LEU A 236 -9.36 19.37 -0.08
N GLU A 237 -10.29 18.87 -0.90
CA GLU A 237 -10.70 17.48 -0.85
C GLU A 237 -9.54 16.54 -1.15
N ALA A 238 -8.74 16.86 -2.17
CA ALA A 238 -7.57 16.06 -2.54
C ALA A 238 -6.48 16.06 -1.45
N LYS A 239 -6.34 17.14 -0.68
CA LYS A 239 -5.37 17.24 0.42
C LYS A 239 -5.81 16.53 1.69
N ILE A 240 -7.12 16.45 1.95
CA ILE A 240 -7.67 15.81 3.14
C ILE A 240 -7.65 14.28 3.01
N LEU A 241 -7.83 13.76 1.79
CA LEU A 241 -7.86 12.34 1.49
C LEU A 241 -6.46 11.71 1.54
#